data_AF-A0A087TXV4-F1
#
_entry.id   AF-A0A087TXV4-F1
#
_cell.length_a   1.000
_cell.length_b   1.000
_cell.length_c   1.000
_cell.angle_alpha   90.00
_cell.angle_beta   90.00
_cell.angle_gamma   90.00
#
_symmetry.space_group_name_H-M   'P 1'
#
loop_
_entity.id
_entity.type
_entity.pdbx_description
1 polymer ?
#
loop_
_entity_poly.entity_id
_entity_poly.type
_entity_poly.pdbx_seq_one_letter_code
_entity_poly.pdbx_strand_id
1 'polypeptide(L)' 'MDDNAQPHQTLAVEELLESEDITRIYWPAYSPDLNPIEHVWELWGDAMQHAYILRRTP' A
#
# COMPACT_ATOMS: atom_id res chain seq x y z
N MET A 1 5.93 -7.82 0.32
CA MET A 1 4.57 -7.63 -0.22
C MET A 1 4.47 -6.20 -0.68
N ASP A 2 4.03 -5.97 -1.92
CA ASP A 2 3.85 -4.66 -2.54
C ASP A 2 2.58 -4.64 -3.40
N ASP A 3 2.23 -3.49 -3.96
CA ASP A 3 1.06 -3.28 -4.83
C ASP A 3 1.33 -3.60 -6.32
N ASN A 4 2.49 -4.20 -6.62
CA ASN A 4 2.97 -4.50 -7.96
C ASN A 4 3.08 -3.27 -8.89
N ALA A 5 3.13 -2.04 -8.36
CA ALA A 5 3.28 -0.82 -9.17
C ALA A 5 4.60 -0.82 -9.96
N GLN A 6 4.61 -0.13 -11.11
CA GLN A 6 5.76 -0.10 -12.03
C GLN A 6 7.12 0.22 -11.35
N PRO A 7 7.22 1.15 -10.38
CA PRO A 7 8.48 1.41 -9.68
C PRO A 7 9.02 0.20 -8.89
N HIS A 8 8.15 -0.70 -8.43
CA HIS A 8 8.52 -1.92 -7.72
C HIS A 8 8.86 -3.09 -8.66
N GLN A 9 8.66 -2.92 -9.97
CA GLN A 9 8.99 -3.91 -11.02
C GLN A 9 10.32 -3.62 -11.72
N THR A 10 11.20 -2.86 -11.09
CA THR A 10 12.51 -2.55 -11.69
C THR A 10 13.51 -3.65 -11.37
N LEU A 11 14.43 -3.92 -12.30
CA LEU A 11 15.53 -4.88 -12.09
C LEU A 11 16.33 -4.58 -10.82
N ALA A 12 16.53 -3.30 -10.50
CA ALA A 12 17.25 -2.89 -9.29
C ALA A 12 16.51 -3.31 -8.01
N VAL A 13 15.17 -3.28 -8.02
CA VAL A 13 14.37 -3.76 -6.89
C VAL A 13 14.41 -5.29 -6.81
N GLU A 14 14.37 -6.00 -7.94
CA GLU A 14 14.50 -7.45 -7.97
C GLU A 14 15.87 -7.91 -7.42
N GLU A 15 16.97 -7.32 -7.89
CA GLU A 15 18.33 -7.63 -7.42
C GLU A 15 18.49 -7.34 -5.92
N LEU A 16 17.91 -6.25 -5.43
CA LEU A 16 17.92 -5.92 -4.00
C LEU A 16 17.18 -6.97 -3.18
N LEU A 17 15.97 -7.36 -3.61
CA LEU A 17 15.18 -8.38 -2.91
C LEU A 17 15.89 -9.73 -2.87
N GLU A 18 16.53 -10.13 -3.98
CA GLU A 18 17.37 -11.34 -4.04
C GLU A 18 18.56 -11.25 -3.09
N SER A 19 19.27 -10.11 -3.05
CA SER A 19 20.43 -9.92 -2.17
C SER A 19 20.10 -9.96 -0.67
N GLU A 20 18.87 -9.58 -0.32
CA GLU A 20 18.36 -9.57 1.05
C GLU A 20 17.62 -10.87 1.42
N ASP A 21 17.61 -11.87 0.52
CA ASP A 21 16.88 -13.14 0.67
C ASP A 21 15.36 -12.94 0.92
N ILE A 22 14.80 -11.88 0.33
CA ILE A 22 13.39 -11.51 0.47
C ILE A 22 12.62 -12.08 -0.73
N THR A 23 11.76 -13.07 -0.46
CA THR A 23 10.83 -13.57 -1.47
C THR A 23 9.64 -12.62 -1.64
N ARG A 24 9.38 -12.22 -2.88
CA ARG A 24 8.18 -11.44 -3.21
C ARG A 24 6.94 -12.33 -3.33
N ILE A 25 5.87 -11.93 -2.64
CA ILE A 25 4.55 -12.53 -2.80
C ILE A 25 3.87 -11.86 -4.00
N TYR A 26 3.57 -12.65 -5.03
CA TYR A 26 2.85 -12.18 -6.21
C TYR A 26 1.35 -12.09 -5.94
N TRP A 27 0.74 -10.97 -6.32
CA TRP A 27 -0.70 -10.75 -6.22
C TRP A 27 -1.27 -10.32 -7.58
N PRO A 28 -2.53 -10.67 -7.87
CA PRO A 28 -3.19 -10.20 -9.08
C PRO A 28 -3.36 -8.67 -9.07
N ALA A 29 -3.13 -8.05 -10.23
CA ALA A 29 -3.34 -6.61 -10.41
C ALA A 29 -4.78 -6.21 -10.06
N TYR A 30 -4.94 -4.98 -9.54
CA TYR A 30 -6.24 -4.43 -9.11
C TYR A 30 -6.91 -5.19 -7.96
N SER A 31 -6.13 -5.75 -7.03
CA SER A 31 -6.63 -6.39 -5.81
C SER A 31 -6.29 -5.58 -4.55
N PRO A 32 -6.84 -4.34 -4.40
CA PRO A 32 -6.56 -3.51 -3.25
C PRO A 32 -7.08 -4.13 -1.94
N ASP A 33 -8.11 -4.97 -2.03
CA ASP A 33 -8.66 -5.76 -0.93
C ASP A 33 -7.65 -6.73 -0.32
N LEU A 34 -6.68 -7.18 -1.11
CA LEU A 34 -5.63 -8.08 -0.66
C LEU A 34 -4.45 -7.34 -0.05
N ASN A 35 -4.34 -6.01 -0.19
CA ASN A 35 -3.20 -5.24 0.29
C ASN A 35 -3.46 -4.61 1.67
N PRO A 36 -2.82 -5.07 2.77
CA PRO A 36 -3.03 -4.54 4.11
C PRO A 36 -2.78 -3.03 4.22
N ILE A 37 -1.89 -2.47 3.39
CA ILE A 37 -1.60 -1.03 3.42
C ILE A 37 -2.79 -0.19 2.95
N GLU A 38 -3.56 -0.70 1.97
CA GLU A 38 -4.76 -0.02 1.46
C GLU A 38 -5.82 0.07 2.55
N HIS A 39 -6.00 -1.01 3.32
CA HIS A 39 -6.94 -1.01 4.44
C HIS A 39 -6.52 -0.05 5.56
N VAL A 40 -5.22 0.07 5.84
CA VAL A 40 -4.72 1.06 6.81
C VAL A 40 -4.96 2.49 6.31
N TRP A 41 -4.77 2.74 5.01
CA TRP A 41 -5.04 4.04 4.41
C TRP A 41 -6.54 4.39 4.42
N GLU A 42 -7.42 3.42 4.20
CA GLU A 42 -8.87 3.61 4.32
C GLU A 42 -9.27 4.06 5.74
N LEU A 43 -8.83 3.33 6.76
CA LEU A 43 -9.08 3.69 8.17
C LEU A 43 -8.53 5.08 8.52
N TRP A 44 -7.35 5.41 7.98
CA TRP A 44 -6.77 6.72 8.20
C TRP A 44 -7.55 7.82 7.48
N GLY A 45 -7.97 7.59 6.24
CA GLY A 45 -8.82 8.49 5.46
C GLY A 45 -10.13 8.79 6.19
N ASP A 46 -10.79 7.77 6.73
CA ASP A 46 -12.01 7.91 7.52
C ASP A 46 -11.78 8.75 8.78
N ALA A 47 -10.69 8.49 9.51
CA ALA A 47 -10.34 9.26 10.69
C ALA A 47 -10.05 10.74 10.35
N MET A 48 -9.35 11.00 9.24
CA MET A 48 -9.07 12.35 8.76
C MET A 48 -10.34 13.08 8.33
N GLN A 49 -11.23 12.40 7.61
CA GLN A 49 -12.50 12.93 7.15
C GLN A 49 -13.40 13.28 8.35
N HIS A 50 -13.49 12.38 9.34
CA HIS A 50 -14.25 12.60 10.55
C HIS A 50 -13.70 13.79 11.36
N ALA A 51 -12.38 13.85 11.56
CA ALA A 51 -11.72 14.98 12.22
C ALA A 51 -11.93 16.30 11.46
N TYR A 52 -11.92 16.27 10.14
CA TYR A 52 -12.18 17.43 9.29
C TYR A 52 -13.61 17.95 9.46
N ILE A 53 -14.61 17.06 9.47
CA ILE A 53 -16.02 17.43 9.67
C ILE A 53 -16.22 18.07 11.04
N LEU A 54 -15.71 17.45 12.11
CA LEU A 54 -15.82 17.96 13.49
C LEU A 54 -15.18 19.35 13.67
N ARG A 55 -14.12 19.65 12.91
CA ARG A 55 -13.45 20.95 12.94
C ARG A 55 -14.17 22.04 12.14
N ARG A 56 -15.15 21.69 11.30
CA ARG A 56 -15.89 22.62 10.42
C ARG A 56 -17.36 22.81 10.79
N THR A 57 -17.91 21.97 11.66
CA THR A 57 -19.20 22.23 12.30
C THR A 57 -19.02 23.23 13.46
N PRO A 58 -19.76 24.37 13.47
CA PRO A 58 -19.67 25.39 14.52
C PRO A 58 -20.16 24.91 15.88
#